data_AF-A0A815RBR2-F1
#
_entry.id   AF-A0A815RBR2-F1
#
_cell.length_a   1.000
_cell.length_b   1.000
_cell.length_c   1.000
_cell.angle_alpha   90.00
_cell.angle_beta   90.00
_cell.angle_gamma   90.00
#
_symmetry.space_group_name_H-M   'P 1'
#
loop_
_entity.id
_entity.type
_entity.pdbx_description
1 polymer ?
#
loop_
_entity_poly.entity_id
_entity_poly.type
_entity_poly.pdbx_seq_one_letter_code
_entity_poly.pdbx_strand_id
1 'polypeptide(L)'
;MNEIFAQAKSILVVGVDDVDPENLLPFREIIQTKAQQAHITFENVQMLIESRRATSSFDIILFDLISKTDEPTSIDLLNEFFRLLHPNGYLITHIEHTKQTQAIDHFKMCGFSSYNPLDSNSSFL
;
A
#
# COMPACT_ATOMS: atom_id res chain seq x y z
N MET A 1 -1.69 -3.68 14.42
CA MET A 1 -2.15 -3.67 13.02
C MET A 1 -3.67 -3.56 12.91
N ASN A 2 -4.46 -4.41 13.57
CA ASN A 2 -5.94 -4.31 13.57
C ASN A 2 -6.45 -2.93 13.99
N GLU A 3 -5.79 -2.28 14.95
CA GLU A 3 -6.13 -0.91 15.38
C GLU A 3 -5.92 0.14 14.27
N ILE A 4 -4.93 -0.04 13.39
CA ILE A 4 -4.66 0.89 12.27
C ILE A 4 -5.80 0.81 11.25
N PHE A 5 -6.24 -0.41 10.89
CA PHE A 5 -7.38 -0.60 10.00
C PHE A 5 -8.71 -0.16 10.61
N ALA A 6 -8.90 -0.35 11.91
CA ALA A 6 -10.12 0.05 12.60
C ALA A 6 -10.33 1.58 12.61
N GLN A 7 -9.25 2.36 12.54
CA GLN A 7 -9.30 3.82 12.55
C GLN A 7 -9.28 4.44 11.14
N ALA A 8 -8.94 3.65 10.11
CA ALA A 8 -8.87 4.12 8.74
C ALA A 8 -10.25 4.51 8.20
N LYS A 9 -10.32 5.67 7.55
CA LYS A 9 -11.49 6.16 6.83
C LYS A 9 -11.34 5.97 5.32
N SER A 10 -10.11 5.86 4.84
CA SER A 10 -9.75 5.81 3.43
C SER A 10 -8.58 4.87 3.19
N ILE A 11 -8.79 3.88 2.32
CA ILE A 11 -7.78 2.88 1.96
C ILE A 11 -7.67 2.82 0.44
N LEU A 12 -6.43 2.90 -0.06
CA LEU A 12 -6.11 2.64 -1.45
C LEU A 12 -5.43 1.28 -1.56
N VAL A 13 -5.90 0.44 -2.48
CA VAL A 13 -5.28 -0.84 -2.83
C VAL A 13 -4.72 -0.71 -4.23
N VAL A 14 -3.41 -0.88 -4.37
CA VAL A 14 -2.68 -0.70 -5.63
C VAL A 14 -2.06 -2.02 -6.06
N GLY A 15 -2.53 -2.53 -7.20
CA GLY A 15 -1.88 -3.62 -7.94
C GLY A 15 -0.72 -3.11 -8.80
N VAL A 16 0.19 -4.01 -9.17
CA VAL A 16 1.21 -3.72 -10.20
C VAL A 16 0.56 -3.53 -11.58
N ASP A 17 1.28 -2.95 -12.54
CA ASP A 17 0.70 -2.46 -13.82
C ASP A 17 -0.14 -3.50 -14.58
N ASP A 18 0.29 -4.76 -14.61
CA ASP A 18 -0.40 -5.84 -15.33
C ASP A 18 -1.59 -6.44 -14.56
N VAL A 19 -1.89 -5.95 -13.35
CA VAL A 19 -3.02 -6.43 -12.55
C VAL A 19 -4.26 -5.60 -12.85
N ASP A 20 -5.27 -6.26 -13.41
CA ASP A 20 -6.61 -5.68 -13.51
C ASP A 20 -7.16 -5.37 -12.10
N PRO A 21 -7.59 -4.14 -11.80
CA PRO A 21 -8.21 -3.79 -10.52
C PRO A 21 -9.41 -4.68 -10.16
N GLU A 22 -10.13 -5.24 -11.15
CA GLU A 22 -11.21 -6.20 -10.89
C GLU A 22 -10.71 -7.47 -10.19
N ASN A 23 -9.46 -7.89 -10.44
CA ASN A 23 -8.83 -9.02 -9.76
C ASN A 23 -8.51 -8.72 -8.29
N LEU A 24 -8.58 -7.45 -7.87
CA LEU A 24 -8.40 -7.04 -6.49
C LEU A 24 -9.73 -7.09 -5.69
N LEU A 25 -10.89 -7.17 -6.36
CA LEU A 25 -12.21 -7.18 -5.73
C LEU A 25 -12.41 -8.32 -4.73
N PRO A 26 -11.91 -9.57 -4.93
CA PRO A 26 -12.02 -10.62 -3.93
C PRO A 26 -11.38 -10.27 -2.57
N PHE A 27 -10.39 -9.39 -2.57
CA PHE A 27 -9.73 -8.93 -1.32
C PHE A 27 -10.53 -7.84 -0.62
N ARG A 28 -11.53 -7.25 -1.29
CA ARG A 28 -12.39 -6.22 -0.72
C ARG A 28 -13.08 -6.70 0.54
N GLU A 29 -13.64 -7.90 0.54
CA GLU A 29 -14.34 -8.43 1.72
C GLU A 29 -13.39 -8.57 2.91
N ILE A 30 -12.19 -9.10 2.68
CA ILE A 30 -11.16 -9.28 3.71
C ILE A 30 -10.77 -7.92 4.30
N ILE A 31 -10.47 -6.93 3.45
CA ILE A 31 -10.09 -5.59 3.91
C ILE A 31 -11.26 -4.91 4.62
N GLN A 32 -12.49 -5.03 4.10
CA GLN A 32 -13.68 -4.43 4.69
C GLN A 32 -13.99 -5.04 6.07
N THR A 33 -13.70 -6.34 6.30
CA THR A 33 -13.88 -6.92 7.64
C THR A 33 -12.98 -6.29 8.69
N LYS A 34 -11.75 -5.90 8.30
CA LYS A 34 -10.76 -5.25 9.17
C LYS A 34 -10.97 -3.74 9.28
N ALA A 35 -11.47 -3.11 8.22
CA ALA A 35 -11.69 -1.68 8.09
C ALA A 35 -13.16 -1.38 7.76
N GLN A 36 -14.06 -1.75 8.67
CA GLN A 36 -15.51 -1.75 8.44
C GLN A 36 -16.08 -0.40 7.97
N GLN A 37 -15.48 0.69 8.41
CA GLN A 37 -15.95 2.06 8.12
C GLN A 37 -15.15 2.74 6.99
N ALA A 38 -14.11 2.09 6.46
CA ALA A 38 -13.25 2.70 5.46
C ALA A 38 -13.90 2.68 4.07
N HIS A 39 -13.69 3.77 3.32
CA HIS A 39 -13.86 3.79 1.88
C HIS A 39 -12.64 3.13 1.23
N ILE A 40 -12.86 2.07 0.47
CA ILE A 40 -11.80 1.31 -0.21
C ILE A 40 -11.82 1.61 -1.71
N THR A 41 -10.67 2.06 -2.23
CA THR A 41 -10.42 2.33 -3.65
C THR A 41 -9.42 1.31 -4.19
N PHE A 42 -9.63 0.81 -5.40
CA PHE A 42 -8.76 -0.16 -6.08
C PHE A 42 -8.23 0.45 -7.37
N GLU A 43 -6.91 0.38 -7.57
CA GLU A 43 -6.22 0.85 -8.77
C GLU A 43 -5.04 -0.06 -9.11
N ASN A 44 -4.49 0.10 -10.32
CA ASN A 44 -3.14 -0.34 -10.64
C ASN A 44 -2.21 0.88 -10.72
N VAL A 45 -0.89 0.63 -10.81
CA VAL A 45 0.13 1.70 -10.86
C VAL A 45 -0.10 2.66 -12.03
N GLN A 46 -0.41 2.16 -13.22
CA GLN A 46 -0.73 3.00 -14.38
C GLN A 46 -1.88 3.98 -14.10
N MET A 47 -3.03 3.48 -13.61
CA MET A 47 -4.20 4.31 -13.29
C MET A 47 -3.87 5.34 -12.21
N LEU A 48 -3.09 4.96 -11.19
CA LEU A 48 -2.68 5.85 -10.12
C LEU A 48 -1.94 7.07 -10.68
N ILE A 49 -0.93 6.83 -11.54
CA ILE A 49 -0.12 7.87 -12.17
C ILE A 49 -0.98 8.80 -13.04
N GLU A 50 -1.95 8.24 -13.77
CA GLU A 50 -2.86 9.00 -14.65
C GLU A 50 -3.92 9.80 -13.87
N SER A 51 -4.35 9.30 -12.71
CA SER A 51 -5.51 9.81 -11.96
C SER A 51 -5.34 11.21 -11.36
N ARG A 52 -4.10 11.73 -11.27
CA ARG A 52 -3.75 13.03 -10.66
C ARG A 52 -4.47 13.27 -9.32
N ARG A 53 -4.54 12.23 -8.48
CA ARG A 53 -5.26 12.27 -7.19
C ARG A 53 -4.78 13.42 -6.31
N ALA A 54 -5.70 13.96 -5.51
CA ALA A 54 -5.39 14.98 -4.53
C ALA A 54 -4.34 14.47 -3.53
N THR A 55 -3.42 15.35 -3.12
CA THR A 55 -2.44 15.05 -2.07
C THR A 55 -3.16 14.71 -0.76
N SER A 56 -2.58 13.81 0.03
CA SER A 56 -3.11 13.44 1.36
C SER A 56 -4.59 13.08 1.33
N SER A 57 -4.90 11.99 0.63
CA SER A 57 -6.25 11.47 0.43
C SER A 57 -6.51 10.14 1.14
N PHE A 58 -5.45 9.46 1.60
CA PHE A 58 -5.55 8.09 2.11
C PHE A 58 -4.88 7.92 3.48
N ASP A 59 -5.51 7.13 4.35
CA ASP A 59 -4.95 6.73 5.65
C ASP A 59 -4.01 5.53 5.49
N ILE A 60 -4.34 4.63 4.57
CA ILE A 60 -3.56 3.42 4.28
C ILE A 60 -3.45 3.23 2.77
N ILE A 61 -2.24 2.90 2.31
CA ILE A 61 -1.99 2.36 0.98
C ILE A 61 -1.52 0.91 1.13
N LEU A 62 -2.20 -0.02 0.46
CA LEU A 62 -1.83 -1.42 0.34
C LEU A 62 -1.25 -1.62 -1.06
N PHE A 63 0.04 -1.92 -1.16
CA PHE A 63 0.72 -2.09 -2.45
C PHE A 63 1.30 -3.50 -2.59
N ASP A 64 1.10 -4.10 -3.76
CA ASP A 64 1.71 -5.38 -4.17
C ASP A 64 1.57 -6.53 -3.14
N LEU A 65 0.43 -6.58 -2.43
CA LEU A 65 0.17 -7.62 -1.42
C LEU A 65 -0.34 -8.93 -2.05
N ILE A 66 -0.71 -8.89 -3.33
CA ILE A 66 -1.35 -9.99 -4.05
C ILE A 66 -0.37 -10.63 -5.02
N SER A 67 0.22 -9.83 -5.91
CA SER A 67 1.21 -10.32 -6.88
C SER A 67 2.54 -10.67 -6.21
N LYS A 68 2.88 -9.97 -5.11
CA LYS A 68 4.12 -10.18 -4.35
C LYS A 68 5.32 -10.20 -5.29
N THR A 69 5.36 -9.22 -6.18
CA THR A 69 6.43 -9.13 -7.17
C THR A 69 7.77 -8.93 -6.47
N ASP A 70 8.81 -9.47 -7.09
CA ASP A 70 10.19 -9.29 -6.63
C ASP A 70 10.80 -8.01 -7.21
N GLU A 71 10.03 -7.21 -7.95
CA GLU A 71 10.51 -5.98 -8.57
C GLU A 71 10.67 -4.86 -7.53
N PRO A 72 11.81 -4.15 -7.53
CA PRO A 72 11.99 -3.01 -6.64
C PRO A 72 10.97 -1.92 -6.95
N THR A 73 10.26 -1.44 -5.92
CA THR A 73 9.41 -0.24 -6.06
C THR A 73 10.29 0.96 -6.41
N SER A 74 9.94 1.66 -7.50
CA SER A 74 10.68 2.84 -7.96
C SER A 74 10.54 4.00 -6.96
N ILE A 75 11.56 4.87 -6.91
CA ILE A 75 11.54 6.07 -6.06
C ILE A 75 10.37 6.99 -6.44
N ASP A 76 10.06 7.11 -7.72
CA ASP A 76 8.95 7.95 -8.20
C ASP A 76 7.60 7.44 -7.68
N LEU A 77 7.38 6.12 -7.71
CA LEU A 77 6.16 5.52 -7.18
C LEU A 77 6.09 5.66 -5.65
N LEU A 78 7.22 5.51 -4.95
CA LEU A 78 7.28 5.72 -3.50
C LEU A 78 6.97 7.18 -3.11
N ASN A 79 7.48 8.16 -3.88
CA ASN A 79 7.16 9.57 -3.69
C ASN A 79 5.67 9.84 -3.93
N GLU A 80 5.07 9.18 -4.93
CA GLU A 80 3.65 9.30 -5.20
C GLU A 80 2.81 8.72 -4.04
N PHE A 81 3.17 7.54 -3.52
CA PHE A 81 2.52 7.01 -2.32
C PHE A 81 2.66 7.93 -1.12
N PHE A 82 3.85 8.47 -0.87
CA PHE A 82 4.09 9.41 0.22
C PHE A 82 3.22 10.67 0.09
N ARG A 83 3.10 11.21 -1.13
CA ARG A 83 2.26 12.37 -1.44
C ARG A 83 0.78 12.12 -1.18
N LEU A 84 0.31 10.89 -1.44
CA LEU A 84 -1.09 10.51 -1.33
C LEU A 84 -1.53 10.18 0.11
N LEU A 85 -0.59 9.84 0.99
CA LEU A 85 -0.89 9.56 2.39
C LEU A 85 -1.19 10.83 3.19
N HIS A 86 -2.15 10.74 4.11
CA HIS A 86 -2.30 11.72 5.18
C HIS A 86 -1.03 11.76 6.07
N PRO A 87 -0.81 12.85 6.82
CA PRO A 87 0.15 12.84 7.91
C PRO A 87 -0.15 11.67 8.87
N ASN A 88 0.84 10.80 9.10
CA ASN A 88 0.73 9.53 9.85
C ASN A 88 0.01 8.37 9.13
N GLY A 89 -0.19 8.49 7.82
CA GLY A 89 -0.67 7.38 7.00
C GLY A 89 0.35 6.25 6.87
N TYR A 90 -0.13 5.08 6.48
CA TYR A 90 0.67 3.85 6.40
C TYR A 90 0.77 3.32 4.98
N LEU A 91 1.98 3.02 4.55
CA LEU A 91 2.22 2.17 3.38
C LEU A 91 2.50 0.75 3.86
N ILE A 92 1.72 -0.21 3.36
CA ILE A 92 1.88 -1.63 3.66
C ILE A 92 2.16 -2.33 2.32
N THR A 93 3.33 -2.95 2.21
CA THR A 93 3.79 -3.57 0.97
C THR A 93 4.55 -4.86 1.23
N HIS A 94 4.53 -5.75 0.24
CA HIS A 94 5.44 -6.89 0.19
C HIS A 94 6.86 -6.40 -0.12
N ILE A 95 7.85 -6.98 0.55
CA ILE A 95 9.27 -6.78 0.26
C ILE A 95 9.96 -8.13 0.39
N GLU A 96 10.65 -8.57 -0.66
CA GLU A 96 11.47 -9.77 -0.61
C GLU A 96 12.59 -9.61 0.42
N HIS A 97 12.78 -10.62 1.29
CA HIS A 97 13.74 -10.55 2.41
C HIS A 97 15.17 -10.24 1.94
N THR A 98 15.57 -10.73 0.77
CA THR A 98 16.90 -10.52 0.17
C THR A 98 17.15 -9.06 -0.23
N LYS A 99 16.09 -8.28 -0.46
CA LYS A 99 16.14 -6.88 -0.93
C LYS A 99 15.75 -5.86 0.14
N GLN A 100 15.50 -6.32 1.38
CA GLN A 100 14.97 -5.52 2.47
C GLN A 100 15.81 -4.27 2.78
N THR A 101 17.14 -4.40 2.85
CA THR A 101 18.03 -3.26 3.15
C THR A 101 17.93 -2.16 2.09
N GLN A 102 18.02 -2.54 0.81
CA GLN A 102 17.92 -1.59 -0.31
C GLN A 102 16.55 -0.91 -0.33
N ALA A 103 15.48 -1.67 -0.12
CA ALA A 103 14.13 -1.13 -0.07
C ALA A 103 13.98 -0.12 1.08
N ILE A 104 14.46 -0.44 2.29
CA ILE A 104 14.43 0.47 3.45
C ILE A 104 15.13 1.80 3.16
N ASP A 105 16.26 1.78 2.47
CA ASP A 105 16.97 3.01 2.12
C ASP A 105 16.15 3.88 1.14
N HIS A 106 15.50 3.28 0.15
CA HIS A 106 14.57 4.00 -0.74
C HIS A 106 13.38 4.60 0.04
N PHE A 107 12.78 3.85 0.97
CA PHE A 107 11.70 4.36 1.81
C PHE A 107 12.15 5.57 2.63
N LYS A 108 13.32 5.51 3.25
CA LYS A 108 13.88 6.65 4.01
C LYS A 108 14.12 7.86 3.13
N MET A 109 14.65 7.66 1.92
CA MET A 109 14.87 8.73 0.95
C MET A 109 13.56 9.44 0.55
N CYS A 110 12.45 8.70 0.50
CA CYS A 110 11.13 9.25 0.18
C CYS A 110 10.39 9.84 1.40
N GLY A 111 11.01 9.85 2.59
CA GLY A 111 10.45 10.46 3.80
C GLY A 111 9.72 9.52 4.75
N PHE A 112 9.71 8.21 4.50
CA PHE A 112 9.15 7.23 5.43
C PHE A 112 10.10 7.01 6.62
N SER A 113 9.60 7.23 7.84
CA SER A 113 10.44 7.27 9.05
C SER A 113 10.33 6.04 9.95
N SER A 114 9.33 5.19 9.75
CA SER A 114 9.04 4.02 10.60
C SER A 114 8.86 2.77 9.76
N TYR A 115 9.66 1.74 10.05
CA TYR A 115 9.60 0.44 9.39
C TYR A 115 9.25 -0.66 10.41
N ASN A 116 8.16 -1.38 10.16
CA ASN A 116 7.73 -2.51 10.97
C ASN A 116 7.61 -3.76 10.08
N PRO A 117 8.58 -4.68 10.09
CA PRO A 117 8.47 -5.92 9.35
C PRO A 117 7.29 -6.72 9.89
N LEU A 118 6.47 -7.23 8.98
CA LEU A 118 5.36 -8.11 9.31
C LEU A 118 5.80 -9.53 8.99
N ASP A 119 5.74 -10.40 9.99
CA ASP A 119 6.15 -11.79 9.84
C ASP A 119 5.24 -12.49 8.81
N SER A 120 5.76 -13.40 7.98
CA SER A 120 4.96 -14.08 6.95
C SER A 120 3.90 -15.03 7.52
N ASN A 121 4.01 -15.36 8.81
CA ASN A 121 2.98 -16.06 9.60
C ASN A 121 1.94 -15.13 10.22
N SER A 122 2.15 -13.81 10.15
CA SER A 122 1.11 -12.85 10.51
C SER A 122 0.10 -12.85 9.35
N SER A 123 -1.08 -13.43 9.60
CA SER A 123 -2.19 -13.46 8.66
C SER A 123 -2.69 -12.04 8.41
N PHE A 124 -2.00 -11.35 7.52
CA PHE A 124 -2.40 -10.05 6.99
C PHE A 124 -3.73 -10.20 6.22
N LEU A 125 -3.85 -11.29 5.45
CA LEU A 125 -5.06 -11.78 4.79
C LEU A 125 -5.59 -13.03 5.49
#